data_AF-A0A9D4CUK6-F1
#
_entry.id   AF-A0A9D4CUK6-F1
#
_cell.length_a   1.000
_cell.length_b   1.000
_cell.length_c   1.000
_cell.angle_alpha   90.00
_cell.angle_beta   90.00
_cell.angle_gamma   90.00
#
_symmetry.space_group_name_H-M   'P 1'
#
loop_
_entity.id
_entity.type
_entity.pdbx_description
1 polymer ?
#
loop_
_entity_poly.entity_id
_entity_poly.type
_entity_poly.pdbx_seq_one_letter_code
_entity_poly.pdbx_strand_id
1 'polypeptide(L)'
;MDTRVYPGHCRLLEERPAHARYKVIAEAMCDNGYGDVLLSSCLLLDEYSARSSTHNLSVEQHKRAEPSIPASLLGLIHFDRVIALRCYCPSILQRWTARLCHWPPPVIVQKVVSLGAYVTPIGFKESEYKHMEWRICFNIGEAELVNNLSDTQAKVYVILKMILKI
;
A
#
# COMPACT_ATOMS: atom_id res chain seq x y z
N MET A 1 -2.87 -8.58 13.09
CA MET A 1 -1.69 -8.23 12.25
C MET A 1 -0.42 -8.57 13.02
N ASP A 2 0.46 -9.38 12.43
CA ASP A 2 1.77 -9.69 13.00
C ASP A 2 2.85 -8.90 12.24
N THR A 3 3.52 -7.96 12.92
CA THR A 3 4.61 -7.13 12.37
C THR A 3 5.97 -7.50 12.98
N ARG A 4 6.06 -8.64 13.68
CA ARG A 4 7.22 -8.94 14.55
C ARG A 4 8.46 -9.41 13.80
N VAL A 5 8.33 -9.82 12.55
CA VAL A 5 9.46 -10.38 11.78
C VAL A 5 10.14 -9.31 10.90
N TYR A 6 9.37 -8.46 10.21
CA TYR A 6 9.92 -7.43 9.31
C TYR A 6 9.18 -6.09 9.47
N PRO A 7 9.86 -5.00 9.89
CA PRO A 7 9.22 -3.69 10.07
C PRO A 7 8.50 -3.21 8.81
N GLY A 8 7.27 -2.73 8.99
CA GLY A 8 6.44 -2.23 7.89
C GLY A 8 5.84 -3.29 6.98
N HIS A 9 6.12 -4.58 7.22
CA HIS A 9 5.48 -5.69 6.51
C HIS A 9 4.58 -6.47 7.47
N CYS A 10 3.56 -7.11 6.90
CA CYS A 10 2.57 -7.86 7.67
C CYS A 10 1.94 -8.97 6.85
N ARG A 11 1.34 -9.92 7.57
CA ARG A 11 0.42 -10.91 7.00
C ARG A 11 -1.00 -10.52 7.36
N LEU A 12 -1.89 -10.61 6.38
CA LEU A 12 -3.30 -10.27 6.55
C LEU A 12 -4.07 -11.53 6.88
N LEU A 13 -4.48 -11.61 8.14
CA LEU A 13 -5.44 -12.59 8.62
C LEU A 13 -6.83 -12.10 8.26
N GLU A 14 -7.69 -13.04 7.92
CA GLU A 14 -9.08 -12.71 7.69
C GLU A 14 -9.85 -12.58 9.01
N GLU A 15 -10.47 -11.42 9.21
CA GLU A 15 -11.39 -11.19 10.32
C GLU A 15 -12.87 -11.29 9.90
N ARG A 16 -13.16 -11.29 8.59
CA ARG A 16 -14.53 -11.32 8.06
C ARG A 16 -14.96 -12.73 7.69
N PRO A 17 -16.26 -13.06 7.83
CA PRO A 17 -16.76 -14.35 7.36
C PRO A 17 -16.76 -14.42 5.82
N ALA A 18 -16.50 -15.62 5.28
CA ALA A 18 -16.23 -15.85 3.85
C ALA A 18 -17.31 -15.33 2.89
N HIS A 19 -18.58 -15.25 3.34
CA HIS A 19 -19.71 -14.78 2.52
C HIS A 19 -19.70 -13.27 2.23
N ALA A 20 -18.92 -12.48 2.97
CA ALA A 20 -18.80 -11.04 2.78
C ALA A 20 -17.59 -10.62 1.91
N ARG A 21 -16.89 -11.59 1.31
CA ARG A 21 -15.69 -11.35 0.50
C ARG A 21 -16.06 -10.84 -0.88
N TYR A 22 -15.27 -9.87 -1.37
CA TYR A 22 -15.18 -9.66 -2.82
C TYR A 22 -14.55 -10.89 -3.46
N LYS A 23 -15.07 -11.31 -4.62
CA LYS A 23 -14.60 -12.51 -5.34
C LYS A 23 -13.07 -12.56 -5.50
N VAL A 24 -12.45 -11.44 -5.88
CA VAL A 24 -10.99 -11.29 -6.03
C VAL A 24 -10.22 -11.55 -4.74
N ILE A 25 -10.78 -11.18 -3.58
CA ILE A 25 -10.15 -11.43 -2.28
C ILE A 25 -10.26 -12.92 -1.95
N ALA A 26 -11.43 -13.53 -2.19
CA ALA A 26 -11.66 -14.94 -1.92
C ALA A 26 -10.71 -15.86 -2.71
N GLU A 27 -10.45 -15.54 -3.98
CA GLU A 27 -9.55 -16.29 -4.87
C GLU A 27 -8.07 -16.13 -4.50
N ALA A 28 -7.72 -15.05 -3.79
CA ALA A 28 -6.36 -14.79 -3.34
C ALA A 28 -6.05 -15.32 -1.94
N MET A 29 -7.01 -15.99 -1.27
CA MET A 29 -6.78 -16.61 0.03
C MET A 29 -6.02 -17.93 -0.13
N CYS A 30 -5.03 -18.18 0.73
CA CYS A 30 -4.23 -19.40 0.73
C CYS A 30 -3.96 -19.88 2.17
N ASP A 31 -3.92 -21.20 2.36
CA ASP A 31 -3.47 -21.82 3.62
C ASP A 31 -1.94 -21.66 3.74
N ASN A 32 -1.45 -21.29 4.92
CA ASN A 32 -0.03 -21.17 5.20
C ASN A 32 0.67 -22.50 5.53
N GLY A 33 -0.05 -23.64 5.49
CA GLY A 33 0.43 -24.96 5.84
C GLY A 33 0.38 -25.27 7.35
N TYR A 34 0.04 -24.27 8.17
CA TYR A 34 -0.10 -24.37 9.63
C TYR A 34 -1.56 -24.19 10.09
N GLY A 35 -2.51 -24.12 9.15
CA GLY A 35 -3.95 -24.02 9.42
C GLY A 35 -4.49 -22.59 9.48
N ASP A 36 -3.66 -21.56 9.25
CA ASP A 36 -4.16 -20.20 9.05
C ASP A 36 -4.40 -19.93 7.57
N VAL A 37 -5.54 -19.33 7.26
CA VAL A 37 -5.85 -18.84 5.92
C VAL A 37 -5.47 -17.37 5.83
N LEU A 38 -4.49 -17.07 4.96
CA LEU A 38 -3.92 -15.74 4.75
C LEU A 38 -4.27 -15.21 3.37
N LEU A 39 -4.40 -13.89 3.26
CA LEU A 39 -4.54 -13.25 1.96
C LEU A 39 -3.17 -13.14 1.29
N SER A 40 -2.97 -13.82 0.16
CA SER A 40 -1.72 -13.73 -0.60
C SER A 40 -1.65 -12.42 -1.39
N SER A 41 -0.55 -11.69 -1.21
CA SER A 41 -0.25 -10.49 -2.00
C SER A 41 0.02 -10.82 -3.46
N CYS A 42 0.70 -11.94 -3.72
CA CYS A 42 0.97 -12.40 -5.09
C CYS A 42 -0.31 -12.79 -5.83
N LEU A 43 -1.14 -13.66 -5.24
CA LEU A 43 -2.37 -14.12 -5.88
C LEU A 43 -3.35 -12.97 -6.12
N LEU A 44 -3.46 -12.01 -5.19
CA LEU A 44 -4.32 -10.84 -5.40
C LEU A 44 -3.86 -10.00 -6.60
N LEU A 45 -2.55 -9.78 -6.73
CA LEU A 45 -2.00 -9.05 -7.89
C LEU A 45 -2.25 -9.79 -9.19
N ASP A 46 -2.07 -11.10 -9.21
CA ASP A 46 -2.24 -11.92 -10.42
C ASP A 46 -3.72 -11.92 -10.88
N GLU A 47 -4.67 -12.10 -9.94
CA GLU A 47 -6.10 -12.05 -10.24
C GLU A 47 -6.55 -10.66 -10.70
N TYR A 48 -6.04 -9.60 -10.06
CA TYR A 48 -6.34 -8.23 -10.47
C TYR A 48 -5.77 -7.90 -11.85
N SER A 49 -4.54 -8.35 -12.14
CA SER A 49 -3.91 -8.17 -13.46
C SER A 49 -4.72 -8.87 -14.56
N ALA A 50 -5.12 -10.13 -14.32
CA ALA A 50 -5.93 -10.91 -15.26
C ALA A 50 -7.25 -10.21 -15.60
N ARG A 51 -7.93 -9.62 -14.62
CA ARG A 51 -9.18 -8.87 -14.81
C ARG A 51 -9.00 -7.51 -15.45
N SER A 52 -7.88 -6.83 -15.20
CA SER A 52 -7.63 -5.51 -15.78
C SER A 52 -7.37 -5.60 -17.28
N SER A 53 -6.87 -6.74 -17.79
CA SER A 53 -6.60 -6.94 -19.23
C SER A 53 -7.85 -7.03 -20.09
N THR A 54 -9.05 -7.22 -19.52
CA THR A 54 -10.27 -7.52 -20.31
C THR A 54 -11.09 -6.29 -20.75
N HIS A 55 -10.67 -5.04 -20.49
CA HIS A 55 -11.63 -3.92 -20.59
C HIS A 55 -11.25 -2.56 -21.20
N ASN A 56 -10.07 -2.29 -21.79
CA ASN A 56 -9.85 -1.01 -22.49
C ASN A 56 -8.87 -1.11 -23.67
N LEU A 57 -9.34 -0.83 -24.90
CA LEU A 57 -8.53 -0.77 -26.13
C LEU A 57 -7.42 0.31 -26.11
N SER A 58 -7.49 1.27 -25.18
CA SER A 58 -6.57 2.42 -25.11
C SER A 58 -5.52 2.34 -24.01
N VAL A 59 -5.60 1.34 -23.12
CA VAL A 59 -4.67 1.19 -21.98
C VAL A 59 -3.82 -0.06 -22.18
N GLU A 60 -2.53 0.12 -22.46
CA GLU A 60 -1.59 -0.98 -22.62
C GLU A 60 -0.97 -1.33 -21.26
N GLN A 61 -1.14 -2.58 -20.83
CA GLN A 61 -0.54 -3.09 -19.59
C GLN A 61 0.83 -3.70 -19.89
N HIS A 62 1.81 -3.38 -19.05
CA HIS A 62 3.17 -3.86 -19.18
C HIS A 62 3.44 -4.97 -18.16
N LYS A 63 4.56 -5.69 -18.35
CA LYS A 63 5.00 -6.77 -17.45
C LYS A 63 5.04 -6.25 -16.00
N ARG A 64 4.47 -7.04 -15.09
CA ARG A 64 4.40 -6.79 -13.64
C ARG A 64 5.75 -6.31 -13.08
N ALA A 65 5.72 -5.25 -12.28
CA ALA A 65 6.88 -4.71 -11.56
C ALA A 65 6.54 -4.54 -10.06
N GLU A 66 7.17 -5.35 -9.19
CA GLU A 66 7.00 -5.31 -7.73
C GLU A 66 5.54 -5.06 -7.24
N PRO A 67 5.13 -3.99 -6.50
CA PRO A 67 3.72 -3.81 -6.09
C PRO A 67 2.84 -3.17 -7.18
N SER A 68 3.41 -2.75 -8.32
CA SER A 68 2.71 -2.03 -9.37
C SER A 68 2.46 -2.87 -10.62
N ILE A 69 1.40 -2.49 -11.33
CA ILE A 69 1.11 -2.92 -12.68
C ILE A 69 1.29 -1.67 -13.55
N PRO A 70 2.46 -1.53 -14.22
CA PRO A 70 2.70 -0.39 -15.08
C PRO A 70 1.74 -0.42 -16.27
N ALA A 71 1.19 0.74 -16.61
CA ALA A 71 0.27 0.91 -17.72
C ALA A 71 0.62 2.18 -18.51
N SER A 72 0.25 2.19 -19.78
CA SER A 72 0.27 3.40 -20.61
C SER A 72 -1.13 3.70 -21.11
N LEU A 73 -1.47 4.99 -21.26
CA LEU A 73 -2.64 5.45 -21.99
C LEU A 73 -2.17 5.97 -23.35
N LEU A 74 -2.65 5.35 -24.42
CA LEU A 74 -2.31 5.67 -25.81
C LEU A 74 -0.80 5.66 -26.12
N GLY A 75 0.02 4.97 -25.32
CA GLY A 75 1.49 5.03 -25.41
C GLY A 75 2.11 6.39 -25.06
N LEU A 76 1.31 7.37 -24.62
CA LEU A 76 1.75 8.74 -24.36
C LEU A 76 1.91 9.05 -22.87
N ILE A 77 1.06 8.44 -22.02
CA ILE A 77 1.04 8.70 -20.59
C ILE A 77 1.32 7.40 -19.86
N HIS A 78 2.48 7.30 -19.22
CA HIS A 78 2.86 6.16 -18.40
C HIS A 78 2.47 6.38 -16.94
N PHE A 79 1.90 5.36 -16.31
CA PHE A 79 1.51 5.41 -14.91
C PHE A 79 1.55 4.02 -14.26
N ASP A 80 1.82 4.00 -12.96
CA ASP A 80 1.82 2.80 -12.15
C ASP A 80 0.48 2.62 -11.44
N ARG A 81 -0.18 1.47 -11.66
CA ARG A 81 -1.35 1.09 -10.87
C ARG A 81 -0.88 0.28 -9.67
N VAL A 82 -1.21 0.73 -8.46
CA VAL A 82 -0.90 0.01 -7.22
C VAL A 82 -2.21 -0.30 -6.50
N ILE A 83 -2.42 -1.57 -6.16
CA ILE A 83 -3.54 -1.98 -5.32
C ILE A 83 -3.20 -1.65 -3.87
N ALA A 84 -4.15 -1.03 -3.16
CA ALA A 84 -4.04 -0.74 -1.75
C ALA A 84 -5.31 -1.17 -1.02
N LEU A 85 -5.18 -2.00 0.00
CA LEU A 85 -6.29 -2.38 0.88
C LEU A 85 -6.23 -1.54 2.15
N ARG A 86 -7.39 -1.07 2.63
CA ARG A 86 -7.45 -0.34 3.90
C ARG A 86 -7.07 -1.28 5.04
N CYS A 87 -6.18 -0.82 5.92
CA CYS A 87 -5.67 -1.61 7.04
C CYS A 87 -5.88 -0.85 8.35
N TYR A 88 -6.33 -1.57 9.38
CA TYR A 88 -6.53 -1.01 10.71
C TYR A 88 -5.23 -1.13 11.53
N CYS A 89 -4.50 -0.02 11.67
CA CYS A 89 -3.18 0.03 12.32
C CYS A 89 -3.13 1.06 13.49
N PRO A 90 -3.97 0.91 14.54
CA PRO A 90 -4.09 1.92 15.59
C PRO A 90 -2.79 2.13 16.37
N SER A 91 -2.02 1.07 16.61
CA SER A 91 -0.76 1.13 17.36
C SER A 91 0.32 1.94 16.65
N ILE A 92 0.40 1.83 15.31
CA ILE A 92 1.36 2.59 14.49
C ILE A 92 0.96 4.07 14.49
N LEU A 93 -0.33 4.35 14.28
CA LEU A 93 -0.86 5.72 14.29
C LEU A 93 -0.69 6.37 15.66
N GLN A 94 -0.97 5.66 16.75
CA GLN A 94 -0.80 6.17 18.11
C GLN A 94 0.67 6.53 18.40
N ARG A 95 1.62 5.67 18.01
CA ARG A 95 3.05 5.95 18.12
C ARG A 95 3.44 7.20 17.32
N TRP A 96 2.89 7.34 16.11
CA TRP A 96 3.12 8.51 15.26
C TRP A 96 2.58 9.80 15.87
N THR A 97 1.40 9.76 16.51
CA THR A 97 0.82 10.92 17.21
C THR A 97 1.56 11.32 18.47
N ALA A 98 2.24 10.38 19.14
CA ALA A 98 2.96 10.61 20.39
C ALA A 98 4.36 11.24 20.21
N ARG A 99 4.75 11.57 18.97
CA ARG A 99 6.07 12.17 18.70
C ARG A 99 6.21 13.55 19.34
N LEU A 100 7.44 13.87 19.76
CA LEU A 100 7.82 15.19 20.23
C LEU A 100 8.20 16.09 19.04
N CYS A 101 7.21 16.45 18.21
CA CYS A 101 7.41 17.35 17.07
C CYS A 101 6.23 18.33 16.96
N HIS A 102 6.54 19.61 16.70
CA HIS A 102 5.53 20.65 16.53
C HIS A 102 4.89 20.69 15.13
N TRP A 103 5.48 20.00 14.16
CA TRP A 103 4.92 19.89 12.82
C TRP A 103 4.40 18.46 12.57
N PRO A 104 3.25 18.31 11.89
CA PRO A 104 2.32 19.36 11.48
C PRO A 104 1.41 19.81 12.64
N PRO A 105 0.61 20.88 12.48
CA PRO A 105 -0.35 21.31 13.48
C PRO A 105 -1.32 20.18 13.90
N PRO A 106 -1.84 20.18 15.15
CA PRO A 106 -2.69 19.11 15.66
C PRO A 106 -3.90 18.76 14.77
N VAL A 107 -4.50 19.75 14.11
CA VAL A 107 -5.61 19.52 13.16
C VAL A 107 -5.21 18.64 11.98
N ILE A 108 -3.99 18.82 11.46
CA ILE A 108 -3.46 18.00 10.36
C ILE A 108 -3.09 16.61 10.88
N VAL A 109 -2.54 16.51 12.10
CA VAL A 109 -2.28 15.23 12.75
C VAL A 109 -3.58 14.40 12.87
N GLN A 110 -4.65 14.99 13.37
CA GLN A 110 -5.96 14.33 13.49
C GLN A 110 -6.51 13.91 12.12
N LYS A 111 -6.40 14.78 11.11
CA LYS A 111 -6.81 14.46 9.74
C LYS A 111 -6.04 13.26 9.19
N VAL A 112 -4.71 13.23 9.29
CA VAL A 112 -3.87 12.11 8.85
C VAL A 112 -4.25 10.80 9.56
N VAL A 113 -4.49 10.84 10.88
CA VAL A 113 -4.93 9.66 11.63
C VAL A 113 -6.29 9.15 11.12
N SER A 114 -7.23 10.05 10.82
CA SER A 114 -8.56 9.68 10.32
C SER A 114 -8.53 9.03 8.93
N LEU A 115 -7.53 9.38 8.10
CA LEU A 115 -7.33 8.78 6.77
C LEU A 115 -6.89 7.31 6.87
N GLY A 116 -6.29 6.93 8.00
CA GLY A 116 -5.93 5.54 8.30
C GLY A 116 -4.69 5.04 7.55
N ALA A 117 -4.48 3.73 7.63
CA ALA A 117 -3.37 3.05 6.96
C ALA A 117 -3.89 2.19 5.81
N TYR A 118 -2.99 1.86 4.90
CA TYR A 118 -3.23 0.97 3.78
C TYR A 118 -2.12 -0.09 3.73
N VAL A 119 -2.34 -1.13 2.94
CA VAL A 119 -1.35 -2.15 2.66
C VAL A 119 -1.29 -2.43 1.16
N THR A 120 -0.08 -2.55 0.63
CA THR A 120 0.20 -2.85 -0.78
C THR A 120 0.78 -4.25 -0.92
N PRO A 121 0.51 -4.95 -2.03
CA PRO A 121 0.93 -6.33 -2.25
C PRO A 121 2.41 -6.44 -2.61
N ILE A 122 3.28 -6.22 -1.62
CA ILE A 122 4.72 -6.44 -1.69
C ILE A 122 5.19 -7.02 -0.37
N GLY A 123 5.87 -8.15 -0.46
CA GLY A 123 6.53 -8.77 0.67
C GLY A 123 7.97 -8.33 0.84
N PHE A 124 8.53 -8.64 2.00
CA PHE A 124 9.92 -8.36 2.30
C PHE A 124 10.83 -9.29 1.47
N LYS A 125 11.90 -8.75 0.85
CA LYS A 125 12.64 -9.46 -0.20
C LYS A 125 13.29 -10.76 0.30
N GLU A 126 13.77 -10.73 1.54
CA GLU A 126 14.47 -11.82 2.22
C GLU A 126 13.52 -12.72 3.05
N SER A 127 12.21 -12.45 3.03
CA SER A 127 11.22 -13.29 3.73
C SER A 127 10.88 -14.55 2.93
N GLU A 128 10.85 -15.69 3.62
CA GLU A 128 10.30 -16.94 3.07
C GLU A 128 8.81 -16.81 2.72
N TYR A 129 8.09 -15.92 3.42
CA TYR A 129 6.66 -15.67 3.25
C TYR A 129 6.36 -14.44 2.39
N LYS A 130 7.32 -13.93 1.61
CA LYS A 130 7.17 -12.70 0.80
C LYS A 130 5.94 -12.68 -0.12
N HIS A 131 5.47 -13.84 -0.55
CA HIS A 131 4.29 -13.99 -1.43
C HIS A 131 2.95 -13.84 -0.69
N MET A 132 2.96 -13.90 0.65
CA MET A 132 1.82 -13.69 1.55
C MET A 132 1.90 -12.37 2.31
N GLU A 133 3.02 -11.67 2.21
CA GLU A 133 3.28 -10.45 2.95
C GLU A 133 2.82 -9.21 2.19
N TRP A 134 2.46 -8.21 2.98
CA TRP A 134 1.97 -6.92 2.54
C TRP A 134 2.75 -5.81 3.21
N ARG A 135 3.08 -4.76 2.47
CA ARG A 135 3.75 -3.58 3.02
C ARG A 135 2.73 -2.54 3.43
N ILE A 136 2.82 -2.08 4.66
CA ILE A 136 2.03 -0.96 5.20
C ILE A 136 2.45 0.32 4.47
N CYS A 137 1.47 1.12 4.07
CA CYS A 137 1.68 2.44 3.51
C CYS A 137 0.66 3.44 4.07
N PHE A 138 1.03 4.72 4.02
CA PHE A 138 0.20 5.83 4.47
C PHE A 138 -0.05 6.82 3.33
N ASN A 139 -0.12 6.34 2.09
CA ASN A 139 -0.15 7.15 0.87
C ASN A 139 -1.11 8.36 0.92
N ILE A 140 -2.33 8.19 1.44
CA ILE A 140 -3.28 9.31 1.57
C ILE A 140 -2.86 10.30 2.66
N GLY A 141 -2.42 9.78 3.82
CA GLY A 141 -1.89 10.61 4.90
C GLY A 141 -0.60 11.34 4.51
N GLU A 142 0.29 10.70 3.76
CA GLU A 142 1.52 11.28 3.21
C GLU A 142 1.21 12.40 2.22
N ALA A 143 0.23 12.20 1.32
CA ALA A 143 -0.23 13.26 0.42
C ALA A 143 -0.80 14.45 1.20
N GLU A 144 -1.59 14.21 2.25
CA GLU A 144 -2.10 15.27 3.13
C GLU A 144 -0.96 16.04 3.80
N LEU A 145 0.09 15.37 4.28
CA LEU A 145 1.25 16.04 4.86
C LEU A 145 1.98 16.92 3.84
N VAL A 146 2.19 16.42 2.62
CA VAL A 146 2.85 17.17 1.54
C VAL A 146 2.04 18.40 1.14
N ASN A 147 0.71 18.26 1.08
CA ASN A 147 -0.20 19.37 0.74
C ASN A 147 -0.27 20.46 1.81
N ASN A 148 0.20 20.20 3.03
CA ASN A 148 0.23 21.15 4.15
C ASN A 148 1.66 21.60 4.51
N LEU A 149 2.62 21.42 3.60
CA LEU A 149 3.94 22.04 3.73
C LEU A 149 3.82 23.55 3.51
N SER A 150 4.55 24.34 4.29
CA SER A 150 4.74 25.76 4.00
C SER A 150 5.55 25.94 2.71
N ASP A 151 5.51 27.14 2.12
CA ASP A 151 6.27 27.46 0.90
C ASP A 151 7.75 27.09 0.99
N THR A 152 8.39 27.39 2.12
CA THR A 152 9.79 27.04 2.36
C THR A 152 9.98 25.53 2.48
N GLN A 153 9.12 24.84 3.23
CA GLN A 153 9.18 23.38 3.39
C GLN A 153 8.97 22.67 2.04
N ALA A 154 8.03 23.13 1.22
CA ALA A 154 7.74 22.58 -0.10
C ALA A 154 8.95 22.75 -1.04
N LYS A 155 9.56 23.94 -1.07
CA LYS A 155 10.79 24.18 -1.86
C LYS A 155 11.93 23.26 -1.43
N VAL A 156 12.18 23.15 -0.12
CA VAL A 156 13.21 22.25 0.42
C VAL A 156 12.91 20.79 0.08
N TYR A 157 11.67 20.36 0.24
CA TYR A 157 11.23 19.00 -0.11
C TYR A 157 11.47 18.68 -1.59
N VAL A 158 11.16 19.61 -2.49
CA VAL A 158 11.41 19.46 -3.93
C VAL A 158 12.92 19.40 -4.21
N ILE A 159 13.72 20.27 -3.60
CA ILE A 159 15.19 20.24 -3.72
C ILE A 159 15.76 18.90 -3.27
N LEU A 160 15.37 18.41 -2.09
CA LEU A 160 15.80 17.11 -1.58
C LEU A 160 15.40 15.97 -2.51
N LYS A 161 14.16 16.00 -3.04
CA LYS A 161 13.72 15.02 -4.03
C LYS A 161 14.52 15.06 -5.33
N MET A 162 14.94 16.23 -5.78
CA MET A 162 15.78 16.35 -6.98
C MET A 162 17.18 15.79 -6.71
N ILE A 163 17.78 16.10 -5.56
CA ILE A 163 19.11 15.60 -5.18
C ILE A 163 19.11 14.07 -5.04
N LEU A 164 18.09 13.49 -4.42
CA LEU A 164 17.99 12.04 -4.20
C LEU A 164 17.56 11.25 -5.44
N LYS A 165 17.11 11.94 -6.50
CA LYS A 165 16.80 11.34 -7.81
C LYS A 165 18.00 11.30 -8.76
N ILE A 166 19.10 11.95 -8.39
CA ILE A 166 20.42 11.84 -9.03
C ILE A 166 21.11 10.59 -8.47
#